data_AF-A0A0K1EA85-F1
#
_entry.id   AF-A0A0K1EA85-F1
#
_cell.length_a   1.000
_cell.length_b   1.000
_cell.length_c   1.000
_cell.angle_alpha   90.00
_cell.angle_beta   90.00
_cell.angle_gamma   90.00
#
_symmetry.space_group_name_H-M   'P 1'
#
loop_
_entity.id
_entity.type
_entity.pdbx_description
1 polymer ?
#
loop_
_entity_poly.entity_id
_entity_poly.type
_entity_poly.pdbx_seq_one_letter_code
_entity_poly.pdbx_strand_id
1 'polypeptide(L)'
;MRRAHVLLVEKNQALLGSFAPKPATADQIGEIERLLGRPLPPSYRAFVEELGHVAWPLEIFVASQQPEASLPKHLIAFADAGEGCYHCFDLRTEPEPWGEKAQEMGITFWNPEEPEEEDEDISPSAEPFSEWLDEQIDEALWAEVEARREKLAEALAPNAEGARALSLEEAQHVAEQLGVELPADYLWFTTTLGSISKPVKIVDAAALASLTGAMRRDHPRVPGGLVAFALERPGRYAAFTREGRISWVGGATAGKKATPEPELSFTDYLERVLTMKPSEGAQEAEPVQDPVVASKRFLQMLLDKELIEVEPTFEIDEAAEQLAAARLSPRRLIGWLMDRRDIAEVFVSDDELMALIKAL
;
A
#
# COMPACT_ATOMS: atom_id res chain seq x y z
N MET A 1 -3.92 -27.75 5.66
CA MET A 1 -2.77 -28.44 5.03
C MET A 1 -2.43 -28.00 3.60
N ARG A 2 -3.23 -28.19 2.54
CA ARG A 2 -2.77 -27.84 1.16
C ARG A 2 -2.33 -26.37 0.97
N ARG A 3 -3.04 -25.41 1.57
CA ARG A 3 -2.66 -23.99 1.55
C ARG A 3 -1.33 -23.77 2.30
N ALA A 4 -1.26 -24.23 3.55
CA ALA A 4 -0.06 -24.14 4.38
C ALA A 4 1.17 -24.73 3.67
N HIS A 5 1.05 -25.93 3.08
CA HIS A 5 2.14 -26.57 2.34
C HIS A 5 2.70 -25.66 1.24
N VAL A 6 1.83 -25.13 0.36
CA VAL A 6 2.26 -24.27 -0.75
C VAL A 6 2.98 -23.02 -0.21
N LEU A 7 2.40 -22.37 0.80
CA LEU A 7 3.00 -21.18 1.41
C LEU A 7 4.35 -21.48 2.05
N LEU A 8 4.45 -22.57 2.81
CA LEU A 8 5.71 -23.00 3.44
C LEU A 8 6.79 -23.24 2.40
N VAL A 9 6.49 -23.95 1.31
CA VAL A 9 7.45 -24.20 0.23
C VAL A 9 7.89 -22.89 -0.44
N GLU A 10 6.94 -22.03 -0.84
CA GLU A 10 7.23 -20.77 -1.51
C GLU A 10 8.07 -19.83 -0.63
N LYS A 11 7.69 -19.65 0.64
CA LYS A 11 8.38 -18.77 1.59
C LYS A 11 9.77 -19.28 1.93
N ASN A 12 9.92 -20.57 2.18
CA ASN A 12 11.24 -21.15 2.45
C ASN A 12 12.14 -21.11 1.21
N GLN A 13 11.59 -21.26 0.00
CA GLN A 13 12.36 -21.08 -1.23
C GLN A 13 12.80 -19.64 -1.42
N ALA A 14 11.94 -18.66 -1.11
CA ALA A 14 12.31 -17.25 -1.14
C ALA A 14 13.41 -16.90 -0.11
N LEU A 15 13.33 -17.47 1.09
CA LEU A 15 14.29 -17.23 2.17
C LEU A 15 15.65 -17.91 1.92
N LEU A 16 15.65 -19.18 1.51
CA LEU A 16 16.86 -20.00 1.41
C LEU A 16 17.41 -20.11 -0.03
N GLY A 17 16.70 -19.56 -1.02
CA GLY A 17 17.02 -19.64 -2.45
C GLY A 17 16.71 -20.99 -3.08
N SER A 18 17.27 -22.08 -2.54
CA SER A 18 17.02 -23.46 -2.98
C SER A 18 16.46 -24.31 -1.84
N PHE A 19 15.18 -24.12 -1.52
CA PHE A 19 14.47 -25.02 -0.62
C PHE A 19 13.90 -26.21 -1.39
N ALA A 20 14.13 -27.42 -0.89
CA ALA A 20 13.47 -28.63 -1.36
C ALA A 20 13.00 -29.42 -0.13
N PRO A 21 11.71 -29.80 -0.07
CA PRO A 21 11.21 -30.64 1.01
C PRO A 21 12.08 -31.87 1.25
N LYS A 22 12.31 -32.20 2.52
CA LYS A 22 13.04 -33.41 2.93
C LYS A 22 12.15 -34.23 3.88
N PRO A 23 11.17 -34.96 3.34
CA PRO A 23 10.33 -35.85 4.12
C PRO A 23 11.10 -36.72 5.11
N ALA A 24 10.56 -36.86 6.31
CA ALA A 24 11.06 -37.78 7.31
C ALA A 24 10.94 -39.23 6.81
N THR A 25 11.97 -40.02 7.06
CA THR A 25 11.95 -41.45 6.75
C THR A 25 11.07 -42.21 7.75
N ALA A 26 10.65 -43.42 7.39
CA ALA A 26 9.91 -44.29 8.30
C ALA A 26 10.69 -44.57 9.61
N ASP A 27 12.02 -44.68 9.52
CA ASP A 27 12.89 -44.89 10.68
C ASP A 27 12.91 -43.66 11.60
N GLN A 28 12.97 -42.44 11.03
CA GLN A 28 12.89 -41.20 11.80
C GLN A 28 11.53 -41.07 12.48
N ILE A 29 10.44 -41.34 11.77
CA ILE A 29 9.09 -41.32 12.34
C ILE A 29 8.98 -42.30 13.51
N GLY A 30 9.44 -43.55 13.33
CA GLY A 30 9.41 -44.56 14.39
C GLY A 30 10.30 -44.20 15.58
N GLU A 31 11.38 -43.45 15.38
CA GLU A 31 12.19 -42.90 16.45
C GLU A 31 11.45 -41.82 17.25
N ILE A 32 10.77 -40.89 16.59
CA ILE A 32 9.98 -39.87 17.27
C ILE A 32 8.84 -40.51 18.07
N GLU A 33 8.10 -41.46 17.50
CA GLU A 33 7.00 -42.15 18.21
C GLU A 33 7.50 -42.88 19.46
N ARG A 34 8.73 -43.41 19.41
CA ARG A 34 9.37 -44.02 20.58
C ARG A 34 9.72 -42.98 21.65
N LEU A 35 10.19 -41.79 21.24
CA LEU A 35 10.48 -40.68 22.15
C LEU A 35 9.20 -40.15 22.79
N LEU A 36 8.13 -40.02 22.01
CA LEU A 36 6.81 -39.58 22.48
C LEU A 36 6.10 -40.64 23.33
N GLY A 37 6.48 -41.92 23.21
CA GLY A 37 5.79 -43.04 23.86
C GLY A 37 4.40 -43.35 23.30
N ARG A 38 4.01 -42.71 22.19
CA ARG A 38 2.73 -42.85 21.49
C ARG A 38 2.88 -42.50 20.00
N PRO A 39 1.90 -42.85 19.14
CA PRO A 39 1.92 -42.45 17.73
C PRO A 39 2.02 -40.92 17.56
N LEU A 40 2.60 -40.48 16.45
CA LEU A 40 2.64 -39.05 16.11
C LEU A 40 1.22 -38.49 15.96
N PRO A 41 1.00 -37.21 16.36
CA PRO A 41 -0.22 -36.50 16.02
C PRO A 41 -0.46 -36.55 14.50
N PRO A 42 -1.67 -36.89 14.00
CA PRO A 42 -1.91 -37.06 12.57
C PRO A 42 -1.51 -35.84 11.72
N SER A 43 -1.79 -34.63 12.21
CA SER A 43 -1.44 -33.40 11.51
C SER A 43 0.08 -33.16 11.46
N TYR A 44 0.81 -33.42 12.55
CA TYR A 44 2.27 -33.35 12.57
C TYR A 44 2.91 -34.46 11.72
N ARG A 45 2.37 -35.68 11.74
CA ARG A 45 2.78 -36.79 10.87
C ARG A 45 2.72 -36.37 9.40
N ALA A 46 1.60 -35.81 8.97
CA ALA A 46 1.44 -35.32 7.60
C ALA A 46 2.48 -34.26 7.25
N PHE A 47 2.76 -33.33 8.17
CA PHE A 47 3.82 -32.33 7.99
C PHE A 47 5.21 -32.97 7.81
N VAL A 48 5.61 -33.91 8.67
CA VAL A 48 6.95 -34.51 8.56
C VAL A 48 7.08 -35.44 7.34
N GLU A 49 5.99 -36.10 6.93
CA GLU A 49 5.95 -36.94 5.72
C GLU A 49 5.98 -36.11 4.41
N GLU A 50 5.52 -34.87 4.43
CA GLU A 50 5.48 -34.01 3.25
C GLU A 50 6.67 -33.04 3.16
N LEU A 51 7.03 -32.40 4.27
CA LEU A 51 8.01 -31.31 4.33
C LEU A 51 9.26 -31.70 5.12
N GLY A 52 9.05 -32.34 6.28
CA GLY A 52 10.10 -32.75 7.23
C GLY A 52 10.67 -31.58 8.03
N HIS A 53 11.13 -30.54 7.35
CA HIS A 53 11.77 -29.38 7.96
C HIS A 53 11.45 -28.08 7.21
N VAL A 54 11.17 -27.00 7.93
CA VAL A 54 11.03 -25.63 7.40
C VAL A 54 11.73 -24.63 8.34
N ALA A 55 12.19 -23.51 7.80
CA ALA A 55 12.81 -22.39 8.52
C ALA A 55 11.87 -21.16 8.65
N TRP A 56 10.68 -21.22 8.06
CA TRP A 56 9.63 -20.19 8.12
C TRP A 56 8.27 -20.89 8.27
N PRO A 57 7.31 -20.36 9.08
CA PRO A 57 7.32 -19.06 9.79
C PRO A 57 8.35 -18.97 10.93
N LEU A 58 8.70 -20.12 11.50
CA LEU A 58 9.83 -20.33 12.39
C LEU A 58 10.51 -21.66 12.02
N GLU A 59 11.58 -22.05 12.71
CA GLU A 59 12.28 -23.30 12.43
C GLU A 59 11.50 -24.48 13.00
N ILE A 60 10.82 -25.25 12.14
CA ILE A 60 10.07 -26.45 12.50
C ILE A 60 10.82 -27.65 11.96
N PHE A 61 11.11 -28.61 12.84
CA PHE A 61 11.96 -29.75 12.55
C PHE A 61 11.35 -31.07 13.01
N VAL A 62 12.00 -32.15 12.59
CA VAL A 62 11.67 -33.52 13.01
C VAL A 62 12.12 -33.69 14.46
N ALA A 63 11.17 -33.89 15.37
CA ALA A 63 11.37 -33.89 16.83
C ALA A 63 12.41 -34.89 17.38
N SER A 64 12.98 -35.77 16.55
CA SER A 64 14.15 -36.58 16.89
C SER A 64 15.43 -35.75 17.10
N GLN A 65 15.46 -34.52 16.59
CA GLN A 65 16.57 -33.57 16.75
C GLN A 65 16.36 -32.74 18.03
N GLN A 66 16.60 -33.35 19.19
CA GLN A 66 16.49 -32.62 20.46
C GLN A 66 17.57 -31.53 20.53
N PRO A 67 17.21 -30.30 20.94
CA PRO A 67 18.18 -29.23 21.11
C PRO A 67 19.18 -29.55 22.24
N GLU A 68 20.33 -28.87 22.24
CA GLU A 68 21.34 -29.03 23.30
C GLU A 68 20.86 -28.49 24.68
N ALA A 69 19.77 -27.73 24.70
CA ALA A 69 19.15 -27.19 25.91
C ALA A 69 18.56 -28.30 26.80
N SER A 70 18.64 -28.13 28.12
CA SER A 70 18.08 -29.06 29.09
C SER A 70 16.56 -28.94 29.19
N LEU A 71 15.85 -29.46 28.18
CA LEU A 71 14.39 -29.55 28.20
C LEU A 71 13.91 -30.46 29.34
N PRO A 72 12.77 -30.13 29.99
CA PRO A 72 12.08 -31.05 30.87
C PRO A 72 11.78 -32.37 30.16
N LYS A 73 11.92 -33.51 30.87
CA LYS A 73 11.78 -34.86 30.26
C LYS A 73 10.40 -35.15 29.66
N HIS A 74 9.39 -34.36 30.03
CA HIS A 74 8.02 -34.49 29.53
C HIS A 74 7.74 -33.61 28.31
N LEU A 75 8.73 -32.83 27.86
CA LEU A 75 8.64 -31.97 26.69
C LEU A 75 9.53 -32.50 25.57
N ILE A 76 9.00 -32.49 24.36
CA ILE A 76 9.71 -32.88 23.15
C ILE A 76 9.60 -31.73 22.16
N ALA A 77 10.70 -31.00 21.95
CA ALA A 77 10.73 -29.87 21.02
C ALA A 77 10.51 -30.33 19.57
N PHE A 78 9.72 -29.56 18.83
CA PHE A 78 9.50 -29.74 17.40
C PHE A 78 9.66 -28.44 16.60
N ALA A 79 9.74 -27.29 17.28
CA ALA A 79 10.02 -26.01 16.64
C ALA A 79 10.85 -25.09 17.54
N ASP A 80 11.76 -24.32 16.95
CA ASP A 80 12.61 -23.31 17.57
C ASP A 80 12.05 -21.92 17.28
N ALA A 81 11.72 -21.20 18.36
CA ALA A 81 11.19 -19.84 18.32
C ALA A 81 12.27 -18.75 18.42
N GLY A 82 13.56 -19.16 18.46
CA GLY A 82 14.70 -18.30 18.67
C GLY A 82 15.07 -18.18 20.15
N GLU A 83 16.29 -17.70 20.40
CA GLU A 83 16.80 -17.38 21.75
C GLU A 83 16.76 -18.55 22.75
N GLY A 84 16.72 -19.79 22.24
CA GLY A 84 16.62 -21.00 23.06
C GLY A 84 15.21 -21.30 23.57
N CYS A 85 14.19 -20.63 23.04
CA CYS A 85 12.78 -20.93 23.28
C CYS A 85 12.26 -21.96 22.27
N TYR A 86 11.41 -22.88 22.72
CA TYR A 86 10.92 -23.97 21.86
C TYR A 86 9.41 -24.20 22.00
N HIS A 87 8.76 -24.52 20.88
CA HIS A 87 7.45 -25.18 20.92
C HIS A 87 7.64 -26.69 21.06
N CYS A 88 6.96 -27.24 22.06
CA CYS A 88 7.13 -28.60 22.51
C CYS A 88 5.80 -29.35 22.54
N PHE A 89 5.86 -30.64 22.22
CA PHE A 89 4.80 -31.57 22.57
C PHE A 89 4.88 -31.89 24.06
N ASP A 90 3.77 -31.69 24.79
CA ASP A 90 3.68 -32.06 26.20
C ASP A 90 3.12 -33.47 26.38
N LEU A 91 3.99 -34.37 26.85
CA LEU A 91 3.68 -35.79 27.09
C LEU A 91 2.71 -36.00 28.26
N ARG A 92 2.47 -34.99 29.09
CA ARG A 92 1.46 -35.02 30.16
C ARG A 92 0.04 -34.84 29.62
N THR A 93 -0.11 -34.31 28.40
CA THR A 93 -1.42 -34.10 27.78
C THR A 93 -2.08 -35.44 27.48
N GLU A 94 -3.15 -35.75 28.20
CA GLU A 94 -3.98 -36.91 27.93
C GLU A 94 -4.68 -36.76 26.57
N PRO A 95 -4.69 -37.81 25.73
CA PRO A 95 -5.42 -37.78 24.47
C PRO A 95 -6.92 -37.64 24.73
N GLU A 96 -7.62 -36.82 23.93
CA GLU A 96 -9.08 -36.72 24.08
C GLU A 96 -9.76 -38.07 23.84
N PRO A 97 -10.80 -38.42 24.61
CA PRO A 97 -11.41 -39.74 24.54
C PRO A 97 -12.26 -39.97 23.27
N TRP A 98 -12.62 -38.91 22.54
CA TRP A 98 -13.38 -38.96 21.29
C TRP A 98 -13.21 -37.68 20.47
N GLY A 99 -13.42 -37.76 19.15
CA GLY A 99 -13.37 -36.61 18.24
C GLY A 99 -12.14 -36.59 17.33
N GLU A 100 -12.08 -35.61 16.43
CA GLU A 100 -10.96 -35.43 15.49
C GLU A 100 -9.64 -35.10 16.22
N LYS A 101 -9.72 -34.58 17.45
CA LYS A 101 -8.58 -34.23 18.31
C LYS A 101 -8.11 -35.35 19.24
N ALA A 102 -8.77 -36.53 19.20
CA ALA A 102 -8.44 -37.68 20.07
C ALA A 102 -7.01 -38.24 19.90
N GLN A 103 -6.35 -37.91 18.78
CA GLN A 103 -4.98 -38.34 18.49
C GLN A 103 -3.99 -37.16 18.46
N GLU A 104 -4.46 -35.94 18.69
CA GLU A 104 -3.62 -34.77 18.74
C GLU A 104 -2.95 -34.67 20.12
N MET A 105 -1.84 -33.94 20.18
CA MET A 105 -1.02 -33.79 21.38
C MET A 105 -0.92 -32.31 21.72
N GLY A 106 -1.06 -31.99 23.01
CA GLY A 106 -0.96 -30.61 23.48
C GLY A 106 0.39 -30.01 23.13
N ILE A 107 0.33 -28.77 22.65
CA ILE A 107 1.50 -27.95 22.31
C ILE A 107 1.68 -26.93 23.44
N THR A 108 2.91 -26.78 23.90
CA THR A 108 3.28 -25.76 24.89
C THR A 108 4.53 -25.01 24.43
N PHE A 109 4.70 -23.79 24.93
CA PHE A 109 5.88 -22.97 24.71
C PHE A 109 6.81 -23.08 25.92
N TRP A 110 8.10 -23.34 25.68
CA TRP A 110 9.09 -23.43 26.74
C TRP A 110 10.12 -22.31 26.60
N ASN A 111 10.24 -21.50 27.66
CA ASN A 111 11.25 -20.46 27.81
C ASN A 111 12.24 -20.82 28.94
N PRO A 112 13.54 -20.98 28.67
CA PRO A 112 14.53 -21.31 29.70
C PRO A 112 14.80 -20.17 30.69
N GLU A 113 14.54 -18.91 30.33
CA GLU A 113 14.76 -17.74 31.20
C GLU A 113 13.63 -17.56 32.22
N GLU A 114 12.43 -17.99 31.85
CA GLU A 114 11.25 -18.02 32.69
C GLU A 114 10.77 -19.47 32.78
N PRO A 115 11.55 -20.37 33.42
CA PRO A 115 11.09 -21.73 33.62
C PRO A 115 9.88 -21.64 34.53
N GLU A 116 8.69 -21.85 33.97
CA GLU A 116 7.42 -21.80 34.67
C GLU A 116 7.59 -22.49 36.03
N GLU A 117 7.36 -21.74 37.12
CA GLU A 117 7.31 -22.35 38.44
C GLU A 117 6.24 -23.44 38.36
N GLU A 118 6.56 -24.68 38.76
CA GLU A 118 5.79 -25.92 38.52
C GLU A 118 4.30 -25.88 38.99
N ASP A 119 3.80 -24.75 39.51
CA ASP A 119 2.56 -24.59 40.26
C ASP A 119 1.48 -23.67 39.61
N GLU A 120 1.70 -23.00 38.48
CA GLU A 120 0.63 -22.21 37.83
C GLU A 120 0.13 -22.87 36.54
N ASP A 121 -1.08 -23.46 36.62
CA ASP A 121 -2.14 -23.73 35.61
C ASP A 121 -1.91 -23.39 34.11
N ILE A 122 -0.71 -23.60 33.55
CA ILE A 122 -0.46 -23.55 32.11
C ILE A 122 -0.95 -24.88 31.57
N SER A 123 -2.27 -24.94 31.44
CA SER A 123 -2.96 -26.01 30.76
C SER A 123 -2.43 -26.02 29.33
N PRO A 124 -1.73 -27.08 28.90
CA PRO A 124 -1.22 -27.16 27.53
C PRO A 124 -2.38 -26.87 26.57
N SER A 125 -2.14 -26.04 25.55
CA SER A 125 -3.18 -25.81 24.55
C SER A 125 -3.44 -27.15 23.87
N ALA A 126 -4.67 -27.65 23.99
CA ALA A 126 -5.11 -28.87 23.30
C ALA A 126 -5.35 -28.63 21.80
N GLU A 127 -4.71 -27.61 21.23
CA GLU A 127 -4.81 -27.29 19.81
C GLU A 127 -4.07 -28.35 18.96
N PRO A 128 -4.70 -28.87 17.90
CA PRO A 128 -4.02 -29.67 16.89
C PRO A 128 -2.84 -28.94 16.28
N PHE A 129 -1.78 -29.67 15.93
CA PHE A 129 -0.60 -29.07 15.27
C PHE A 129 -0.96 -28.30 13.99
N SER A 130 -1.97 -28.73 13.23
CA SER A 130 -2.42 -27.97 12.06
C SER A 130 -3.06 -26.63 12.39
N GLU A 131 -3.80 -26.52 13.51
CA GLU A 131 -4.40 -25.25 13.95
C GLU A 131 -3.28 -24.31 14.40
N TRP A 132 -2.37 -24.80 15.25
CA TRP A 132 -1.16 -24.07 15.66
C TRP A 132 -0.35 -23.58 14.45
N LEU A 133 -0.08 -24.45 13.47
CA LEU A 133 0.71 -24.09 12.29
C LEU A 133 0.04 -23.02 11.43
N ASP A 134 -1.29 -23.09 11.26
CA ASP A 134 -2.04 -22.07 10.52
C ASP A 134 -1.97 -20.72 11.25
N GLU A 135 -2.04 -20.70 12.58
CA GLU A 135 -1.85 -19.49 13.40
C GLU A 135 -0.45 -18.90 13.25
N GLN A 136 0.61 -19.73 13.35
CA GLN A 136 1.99 -19.27 13.16
C GLN A 136 2.24 -18.70 11.75
N ILE A 137 1.62 -19.29 10.73
CA ILE A 137 1.69 -18.78 9.35
C ILE A 137 1.00 -17.42 9.24
N ASP A 138 -0.21 -17.28 9.79
CA ASP A 138 -0.97 -16.03 9.71
C ASP A 138 -0.29 -14.91 10.52
N GLU A 139 0.28 -15.22 11.70
CA GLU A 139 1.08 -14.28 12.51
C GLU A 139 2.33 -13.80 11.76
N ALA A 140 3.12 -14.72 11.19
CA ALA A 140 4.30 -14.35 10.42
C ALA A 140 3.96 -13.51 9.17
N LEU A 141 2.87 -13.84 8.47
CA LEU A 141 2.39 -13.04 7.34
C LEU A 141 1.95 -11.65 7.78
N TRP A 142 1.29 -11.53 8.94
CA TRP A 142 0.90 -10.24 9.50
C TRP A 142 2.13 -9.40 9.87
N ALA A 143 3.10 -9.99 10.56
CA ALA A 143 4.35 -9.32 10.92
C ALA A 143 5.13 -8.84 9.68
N GLU A 144 5.17 -9.62 8.60
CA GLU A 144 5.76 -9.19 7.32
C GLU A 144 5.02 -7.98 6.73
N VAL A 145 3.69 -7.97 6.77
CA VAL A 145 2.87 -6.84 6.30
C VAL A 145 3.12 -5.59 7.15
N GLU A 146 3.20 -5.72 8.47
CA GLU A 146 3.51 -4.62 9.38
C GLU A 146 4.92 -4.06 9.16
N ALA A 147 5.93 -4.92 9.06
CA ALA A 147 7.31 -4.51 8.78
C ALA A 147 7.43 -3.82 7.41
N ARG A 148 6.68 -4.30 6.41
CA ARG A 148 6.60 -3.66 5.08
C ARG A 148 5.95 -2.28 5.18
N ARG A 149 4.84 -2.16 5.91
CA ARG A 149 4.14 -0.91 6.19
C ARG A 149 5.04 0.09 6.92
N GLU A 150 5.75 -0.33 7.95
CA GLU A 150 6.68 0.52 8.70
C GLU A 150 7.78 1.09 7.79
N LYS A 151 8.43 0.25 6.99
CA LYS A 151 9.43 0.69 6.00
C LYS A 151 8.87 1.68 4.99
N LEU A 152 7.65 1.46 4.53
CA LEU A 152 6.96 2.39 3.64
C LEU A 152 6.66 3.72 4.33
N ALA A 153 6.20 3.69 5.59
CA ALA A 153 5.95 4.90 6.37
C ALA A 153 7.22 5.71 6.56
N GLU A 154 8.33 5.08 6.94
CA GLU A 154 9.63 5.74 7.07
C GLU A 154 10.08 6.38 5.74
N ALA A 155 9.97 5.65 4.63
CA ALA A 155 10.36 6.12 3.31
C ALA A 155 9.49 7.29 2.79
N LEU A 156 8.20 7.31 3.16
CA LEU A 156 7.23 8.31 2.70
C LEU A 156 7.09 9.50 3.64
N ALA A 157 7.46 9.37 4.91
CA ALA A 157 7.34 10.43 5.92
C ALA A 157 7.92 11.79 5.48
N PRO A 158 9.06 11.88 4.77
CA PRO A 158 9.58 13.16 4.29
C PRO A 158 8.66 13.90 3.30
N ASN A 159 7.72 13.19 2.67
CA ASN A 159 6.80 13.73 1.67
C ASN A 159 5.38 13.93 2.22
N ALA A 160 5.14 13.61 3.49
CA ALA A 160 3.84 13.78 4.14
C ALA A 160 3.48 15.27 4.25
N GLU A 161 2.27 15.62 3.81
CA GLU A 161 1.71 16.95 4.00
C GLU A 161 1.19 17.04 5.44
N GLY A 162 1.61 18.08 6.18
CA GLY A 162 1.42 18.23 7.64
C GLY A 162 -0.03 18.41 8.14
N ALA A 163 -1.00 17.81 7.46
CA ALA A 163 -2.34 17.62 8.00
C ALA A 163 -2.31 16.56 9.11
N ARG A 164 -3.16 16.76 10.13
CA ARG A 164 -3.44 15.74 11.14
C ARG A 164 -3.99 14.50 10.42
N ALA A 165 -3.39 13.33 10.68
CA ALA A 165 -3.92 12.07 10.18
C ALA A 165 -5.36 11.85 10.68
N LEU A 166 -6.22 11.37 9.79
CA LEU A 166 -7.62 11.07 10.09
C LEU A 166 -7.71 9.87 11.03
N SER A 167 -8.73 9.85 11.87
CA SER A 167 -9.08 8.62 12.60
C SER A 167 -9.67 7.58 11.64
N LEU A 168 -9.62 6.30 12.05
CA LEU A 168 -10.19 5.20 11.28
C LEU A 168 -11.69 5.40 11.02
N GLU A 169 -12.43 5.86 12.04
CA GLU A 169 -13.87 6.12 11.95
C GLU A 169 -14.19 7.23 10.93
N GLU A 170 -13.41 8.33 10.93
CA GLU A 170 -13.57 9.40 9.95
C GLU A 170 -13.30 8.90 8.52
N ALA A 171 -12.24 8.12 8.32
CA ALA A 171 -11.91 7.56 7.01
C ALA A 171 -13.00 6.59 6.50
N GLN A 172 -13.54 5.75 7.38
CA GLN A 172 -14.65 4.85 7.06
C GLN A 172 -15.94 5.62 6.74
N HIS A 173 -16.25 6.67 7.49
CA HIS A 173 -17.41 7.52 7.21
C HIS A 173 -17.33 8.17 5.82
N VAL A 174 -16.15 8.61 5.40
CA VAL A 174 -15.96 9.13 4.03
C VAL A 174 -16.14 8.03 2.98
N ALA A 175 -15.67 6.81 3.24
CA ALA A 175 -15.88 5.66 2.36
C ALA A 175 -17.38 5.39 2.11
N GLU A 176 -18.18 5.39 3.18
CA GLU A 176 -19.63 5.23 3.14
C GLU A 176 -20.31 6.32 2.31
N GLN A 177 -19.92 7.59 2.51
CA GLN A 177 -20.46 8.72 1.73
C GLN A 177 -20.15 8.61 0.23
N LEU A 178 -18.99 8.04 -0.11
CA LEU A 178 -18.56 7.83 -1.49
C LEU A 178 -19.12 6.53 -2.10
N GLY A 179 -19.72 5.65 -1.29
CA GLY A 179 -20.27 4.37 -1.73
C GLY A 179 -19.20 3.41 -2.25
N VAL A 180 -18.02 3.42 -1.62
CA VAL A 180 -16.89 2.52 -1.94
C VAL A 180 -16.32 1.92 -0.66
N GLU A 181 -15.78 0.71 -0.76
CA GLU A 181 -14.98 0.11 0.31
C GLU A 181 -13.52 0.53 0.12
N LEU A 182 -12.95 1.22 1.12
CA LEU A 182 -11.55 1.59 1.10
C LEU A 182 -10.67 0.39 1.51
N PRO A 183 -9.61 0.08 0.77
CA PRO A 183 -8.70 -1.00 1.14
C PRO A 183 -8.07 -0.80 2.51
N ALA A 184 -7.86 -1.88 3.26
CA ALA A 184 -7.24 -1.82 4.60
C ALA A 184 -5.87 -1.13 4.58
N ASP A 185 -5.08 -1.36 3.53
CA ASP A 185 -3.78 -0.70 3.33
C ASP A 185 -3.91 0.82 3.11
N TYR A 186 -4.98 1.26 2.44
CA TYR A 186 -5.24 2.69 2.27
C TYR A 186 -5.74 3.33 3.57
N LEU A 187 -6.56 2.60 4.34
CA LEU A 187 -6.97 3.02 5.69
C LEU A 187 -5.76 3.17 6.61
N TRP A 188 -4.85 2.20 6.61
CA TRP A 188 -3.56 2.34 7.31
C TRP A 188 -2.83 3.61 6.88
N PHE A 189 -2.60 3.80 5.57
CA PHE A 189 -1.92 4.97 5.03
C PHE A 189 -2.56 6.30 5.46
N THR A 190 -3.88 6.45 5.35
CA THR A 190 -4.56 7.72 5.69
C THR A 190 -4.54 8.00 7.20
N THR A 191 -4.47 6.96 8.04
CA THR A 191 -4.37 7.09 9.50
C THR A 191 -2.94 7.26 10.01
N THR A 192 -1.94 6.87 9.22
CA THR A 192 -0.52 6.94 9.60
C THR A 192 0.20 8.13 8.97
N LEU A 193 0.06 8.31 7.65
CA LEU A 193 0.77 9.32 6.86
C LEU A 193 -0.13 10.49 6.42
N GLY A 194 -1.44 10.25 6.31
CA GLY A 194 -2.39 11.25 5.81
C GLY A 194 -2.27 11.42 4.30
N SER A 195 -1.77 12.56 3.84
CA SER A 195 -1.58 12.89 2.42
C SER A 195 -0.09 13.00 2.10
N ILE A 196 0.34 12.64 0.89
CA ILE A 196 1.71 12.91 0.41
C ILE A 196 1.68 13.69 -0.90
N SER A 197 2.65 14.59 -1.09
CA SER A 197 2.74 15.43 -2.31
C SER A 197 3.68 14.87 -3.37
N LYS A 198 4.64 14.04 -2.97
CA LYS A 198 5.75 13.54 -3.80
C LYS A 198 6.05 12.06 -3.50
N PRO A 199 6.56 11.29 -4.48
CA PRO A 199 6.77 11.67 -5.88
C PRO A 199 5.47 11.73 -6.70
N VAL A 200 4.38 11.23 -6.13
CA VAL A 200 3.01 11.32 -6.64
C VAL A 200 2.14 11.96 -5.57
N LYS A 201 1.16 12.77 -5.97
CA LYS A 201 0.19 13.32 -5.02
C LYS A 201 -0.82 12.22 -4.64
N ILE A 202 -0.75 11.72 -3.43
CA ILE A 202 -1.74 10.80 -2.85
C ILE A 202 -2.49 11.56 -1.77
N VAL A 203 -3.81 11.55 -1.83
CA VAL A 203 -4.64 12.25 -0.86
C VAL A 203 -5.15 11.30 0.21
N ASP A 204 -5.37 11.83 1.42
CA ASP A 204 -6.10 11.18 2.49
C ASP A 204 -7.59 11.01 2.17
N ALA A 205 -8.30 10.29 3.05
CA ALA A 205 -9.71 9.99 2.85
C ALA A 205 -10.57 11.26 2.69
N ALA A 206 -10.32 12.32 3.45
CA ALA A 206 -11.13 13.55 3.41
C ALA A 206 -11.03 14.28 2.06
N ALA A 207 -9.89 14.17 1.37
CA ALA A 207 -9.67 14.80 0.07
C ALA A 207 -10.09 13.93 -1.14
N LEU A 208 -10.53 12.68 -0.94
CA LEU A 208 -11.00 11.78 -2.00
C LEU A 208 -12.12 12.37 -2.86
N ALA A 209 -13.13 12.99 -2.23
CA ALA A 209 -14.26 13.58 -2.95
C ALA A 209 -13.81 14.70 -3.89
N SER A 210 -12.90 15.55 -3.42
CA SER A 210 -12.34 16.67 -4.20
C SER A 210 -11.53 16.16 -5.38
N LEU A 211 -10.63 15.20 -5.14
CA LEU A 211 -9.80 14.62 -6.20
C LEU A 211 -10.64 13.85 -7.23
N THR A 212 -11.65 13.11 -6.77
CA THR A 212 -12.61 12.41 -7.64
C THR A 212 -13.40 13.39 -8.51
N GLY A 213 -13.80 14.54 -7.95
CA GLY A 213 -14.43 15.62 -8.70
C GLY A 213 -13.52 16.20 -9.78
N ALA A 214 -12.23 16.40 -9.47
CA ALA A 214 -11.23 16.82 -10.46
C ALA A 214 -11.08 15.80 -11.59
N MET A 215 -10.89 14.52 -11.24
CA MET A 215 -10.81 13.43 -12.22
C MET A 215 -12.02 13.41 -13.17
N ARG A 216 -13.25 13.58 -12.66
CA ARG A 216 -14.47 13.58 -13.48
C ARG A 216 -14.60 14.82 -14.38
N ARG A 217 -14.08 15.97 -13.97
CA ARG A 217 -14.02 17.16 -14.83
C ARG A 217 -13.03 16.96 -15.98
N ASP A 218 -11.86 16.41 -15.67
CA ASP A 218 -10.81 16.13 -16.65
C ASP A 218 -11.24 15.00 -17.60
N HIS A 219 -12.01 14.03 -17.10
CA HIS A 219 -12.46 12.86 -17.84
C HIS A 219 -13.97 12.61 -17.65
N PRO A 220 -14.85 13.32 -18.39
CA PRO A 220 -16.31 13.21 -18.23
C PRO A 220 -16.93 11.84 -18.53
N ARG A 221 -16.17 10.92 -19.15
CA ARG A 221 -16.61 9.56 -19.52
C ARG A 221 -16.24 8.48 -18.50
N VAL A 222 -15.67 8.87 -17.35
CA VAL A 222 -15.24 7.93 -16.31
C VAL A 222 -16.45 7.25 -15.65
N PRO A 223 -16.43 5.93 -15.44
CA PRO A 223 -17.48 5.23 -14.71
C PRO A 223 -17.73 5.83 -13.31
N GLY A 224 -19.00 5.97 -12.92
CA GLY A 224 -19.37 6.60 -11.64
C GLY A 224 -18.93 5.84 -10.38
N GLY A 225 -18.47 4.59 -10.51
CA GLY A 225 -17.97 3.77 -9.40
C GLY A 225 -16.47 3.90 -9.11
N LEU A 226 -15.78 4.86 -9.73
CA LEU A 226 -14.36 5.12 -9.47
C LEU A 226 -14.18 6.32 -8.54
N VAL A 227 -13.30 6.13 -7.54
CA VAL A 227 -12.91 7.14 -6.55
C VAL A 227 -11.41 7.38 -6.63
N ALA A 228 -11.01 8.58 -7.05
CA ALA A 228 -9.61 8.93 -7.22
C ALA A 228 -8.91 9.13 -5.87
N PHE A 229 -7.78 8.47 -5.66
CA PHE A 229 -6.95 8.58 -4.46
C PHE A 229 -5.56 9.15 -4.75
N ALA A 230 -5.12 9.16 -6.01
CA ALA A 230 -3.85 9.76 -6.37
C ALA A 230 -3.88 10.45 -7.75
N LEU A 231 -3.03 11.47 -7.90
CA LEU A 231 -2.73 12.18 -9.14
C LEU A 231 -1.27 11.93 -9.51
N GLU A 232 -1.03 10.97 -10.42
CA GLU A 232 0.32 10.59 -10.86
C GLU A 232 1.00 11.70 -11.67
N ARG A 233 0.22 12.40 -12.50
CA ARG A 233 0.64 13.55 -13.32
C ARG A 233 -0.61 14.29 -13.84
N PRO A 234 -0.50 15.51 -14.38
CA PRO A 234 -1.67 16.24 -14.91
C PRO A 234 -2.52 15.37 -15.84
N GLY A 235 -3.80 15.21 -15.50
CA GLY A 235 -4.76 14.41 -16.25
C GLY A 235 -4.60 12.89 -16.13
N ARG A 236 -3.78 12.36 -15.20
CA ARG A 236 -3.68 10.91 -14.92
C ARG A 236 -3.86 10.62 -13.44
N TYR A 237 -4.87 9.81 -13.13
CA TYR A 237 -5.31 9.48 -11.78
C TYR A 237 -5.20 7.98 -11.52
N ALA A 238 -4.90 7.62 -10.27
CA ALA A 238 -5.17 6.29 -9.74
C ALA A 238 -6.45 6.36 -8.90
N ALA A 239 -7.31 5.37 -9.05
CA ALA A 239 -8.64 5.34 -8.45
C ALA A 239 -9.00 3.94 -7.94
N PHE A 240 -9.76 3.89 -6.85
CA PHE A 240 -10.39 2.67 -6.36
C PHE A 240 -11.65 2.37 -7.16
N THR A 241 -11.83 1.09 -7.48
CA THR A 241 -13.10 0.49 -7.90
C THR A 241 -14.02 0.29 -6.68
N ARG A 242 -15.27 -0.12 -6.92
CA ARG A 242 -16.20 -0.43 -5.82
C ARG A 242 -15.70 -1.57 -4.94
N GLU A 243 -14.99 -2.51 -5.55
CA GLU A 243 -14.39 -3.68 -4.89
C GLU A 243 -13.01 -3.38 -4.27
N GLY A 244 -12.63 -2.10 -4.12
CA GLY A 244 -11.35 -1.69 -3.54
C GLY A 244 -10.12 -1.94 -4.42
N ARG A 245 -10.28 -2.46 -5.65
CA ARG A 245 -9.16 -2.67 -6.58
C ARG A 245 -8.69 -1.35 -7.19
N ILE A 246 -7.41 -1.27 -7.54
CA ILE A 246 -6.82 -0.08 -8.14
C ILE A 246 -7.01 -0.09 -9.67
N SER A 247 -7.39 1.06 -10.21
CA SER A 247 -7.53 1.33 -11.64
C SER A 247 -6.93 2.68 -11.99
N TRP A 248 -6.67 2.93 -13.27
CA TRP A 248 -6.11 4.18 -13.76
C TRP A 248 -7.07 4.89 -14.70
N VAL A 249 -7.13 6.21 -14.55
CA VAL A 249 -7.96 7.10 -15.36
C VAL A 249 -7.08 8.16 -16.00
N GLY A 250 -7.14 8.25 -17.33
CA GLY A 250 -6.42 9.25 -18.10
C GLY A 250 -4.96 8.89 -18.42
N GLY A 251 -4.35 9.71 -19.28
CA GLY A 251 -3.04 9.46 -19.90
C GLY A 251 -3.14 9.02 -21.36
N ALA A 252 -2.17 9.45 -22.17
CA ALA A 252 -2.06 9.04 -23.56
C ALA A 252 -1.70 7.55 -23.64
N THR A 253 -2.71 6.68 -23.76
CA THR A 253 -2.54 5.37 -24.40
C THR A 253 -2.53 5.58 -25.92
N ALA A 254 -1.66 6.48 -26.39
CA ALA A 254 -1.48 6.74 -27.82
C ALA A 254 -0.73 5.55 -28.43
N GLY A 255 -1.49 4.51 -28.78
CA GLY A 255 -1.02 3.36 -29.55
C GLY A 255 -0.59 2.15 -28.71
N LYS A 256 -1.43 1.11 -28.76
CA LYS A 256 -1.18 -0.29 -28.35
C LYS A 256 -1.11 -0.60 -26.83
N LYS A 257 -2.27 -1.01 -26.32
CA LYS A 257 -2.52 -2.26 -25.54
C LYS A 257 -1.39 -2.74 -24.59
N ALA A 258 -1.04 -1.93 -23.61
CA ALA A 258 -0.70 -2.46 -22.30
C ALA A 258 -1.59 -1.72 -21.31
N THR A 259 -2.77 -2.27 -21.05
CA THR A 259 -3.46 -1.92 -19.81
C THR A 259 -2.50 -2.38 -18.71
N PRO A 260 -1.97 -1.50 -17.85
CA PRO A 260 -1.17 -1.95 -16.71
C PRO A 260 -1.96 -3.04 -15.99
N GLU A 261 -1.29 -4.14 -15.65
CA GLU A 261 -1.94 -5.19 -14.87
C GLU A 261 -2.51 -4.54 -13.61
N PRO A 262 -3.76 -4.85 -13.24
CA PRO A 262 -4.36 -4.28 -12.03
C PRO A 262 -3.44 -4.60 -10.86
N GLU A 263 -2.98 -3.57 -10.17
CA GLU A 263 -2.19 -3.75 -8.95
C GLU A 263 -3.04 -4.50 -7.92
N LEU A 264 -2.38 -5.43 -7.22
CA LEU A 264 -3.03 -6.38 -6.33
C LEU A 264 -3.40 -5.71 -4.99
N SER A 265 -2.60 -4.74 -4.52
CA SER A 265 -2.85 -4.01 -3.28
C SER A 265 -2.40 -2.54 -3.34
N PHE A 266 -2.87 -1.72 -2.39
CA PHE A 266 -2.42 -0.34 -2.23
C PHE A 266 -0.98 -0.26 -1.69
N THR A 267 -0.53 -1.25 -0.92
CA THR A 267 0.87 -1.36 -0.52
C THR A 267 1.80 -1.54 -1.73
N ASP A 268 1.40 -2.38 -2.70
CA ASP A 268 2.16 -2.56 -3.95
C ASP A 268 2.19 -1.25 -4.77
N TYR A 269 1.08 -0.50 -4.79
CA TYR A 269 1.03 0.83 -5.40
C TYR A 269 2.05 1.77 -4.76
N LEU A 270 2.15 1.82 -3.42
CA LEU A 270 3.09 2.68 -2.71
C LEU A 270 4.55 2.32 -3.01
N GLU A 271 4.88 1.02 -3.08
CA GLU A 271 6.22 0.59 -3.49
C GLU A 271 6.55 1.01 -4.92
N ARG A 272 5.60 0.85 -5.85
CA ARG A 272 5.78 1.35 -7.21
C ARG A 272 6.04 2.85 -7.19
N VAL A 273 5.28 3.63 -6.42
CA VAL A 273 5.46 5.08 -6.28
C VAL A 273 6.88 5.42 -5.81
N LEU A 274 7.45 4.69 -4.85
CA LEU A 274 8.83 4.89 -4.39
C LEU A 274 9.87 4.60 -5.48
N THR A 275 9.60 3.66 -6.40
CA THR A 275 10.47 3.39 -7.55
C THR A 275 10.28 4.33 -8.73
N MET A 276 9.19 5.12 -8.74
CA MET A 276 8.98 6.11 -9.79
C MET A 276 10.05 7.18 -9.67
N LYS A 277 10.79 7.42 -10.75
CA LYS A 277 11.55 8.66 -10.87
C LYS A 277 10.54 9.80 -10.69
N PRO A 278 10.83 10.81 -9.84
CA PRO A 278 9.98 11.99 -9.74
C PRO A 278 9.74 12.45 -11.16
N SER A 279 8.49 12.38 -11.61
CA SER A 279 8.21 12.73 -12.99
C SER A 279 8.71 14.16 -13.18
N GLU A 280 9.46 14.43 -14.25
CA GLU A 280 9.92 15.80 -14.55
C GLU A 280 8.73 16.79 -14.65
N GLY A 281 7.48 16.29 -14.72
CA GLY A 281 6.23 17.05 -14.67
C GLY A 281 5.71 17.38 -13.26
N ALA A 282 6.41 16.98 -12.19
CA ALA A 282 6.27 17.56 -10.85
C ALA A 282 7.35 18.64 -10.62
N GLN A 283 7.80 19.32 -11.69
CA GLN A 283 8.16 20.72 -11.54
C GLN A 283 6.98 21.36 -10.80
N GLU A 284 7.28 21.88 -9.60
CA GLU A 284 6.36 22.72 -8.83
C GLU A 284 5.59 23.56 -9.84
N ALA A 285 4.27 23.38 -9.89
CA ALA A 285 3.43 24.32 -10.63
C ALA A 285 3.93 25.68 -10.19
N GLU A 286 4.53 26.45 -11.13
CA GLU A 286 5.20 27.69 -10.78
C GLU A 286 4.28 28.45 -9.82
N PRO A 287 4.82 28.94 -8.69
CA PRO A 287 4.01 29.49 -7.60
C PRO A 287 2.92 30.34 -8.21
N VAL A 288 1.66 29.89 -8.05
CA VAL A 288 0.49 30.39 -8.80
C VAL A 288 0.67 31.89 -8.99
N GLN A 289 1.14 32.29 -10.19
CA GLN A 289 1.48 33.68 -10.41
C GLN A 289 0.19 34.44 -10.20
N ASP A 290 0.22 35.45 -9.33
CA ASP A 290 -0.93 36.32 -9.09
C ASP A 290 -1.55 36.65 -10.45
N PRO A 291 -2.83 36.31 -10.69
CA PRO A 291 -3.44 36.43 -12.01
C PRO A 291 -3.35 37.87 -12.54
N VAL A 292 -3.25 38.87 -11.66
CA VAL A 292 -2.98 40.26 -12.03
C VAL A 292 -1.55 40.44 -12.53
N VAL A 293 -0.55 39.86 -11.88
CA VAL A 293 0.86 39.91 -12.31
C VAL A 293 1.05 39.20 -13.65
N ALA A 294 0.41 38.04 -13.86
CA ALA A 294 0.44 37.33 -15.13
C ALA A 294 -0.24 38.15 -16.25
N SER A 295 -1.41 38.73 -15.97
CA SER A 295 -2.13 39.60 -16.91
C SER A 295 -1.33 40.85 -17.26
N LYS A 296 -0.65 41.47 -16.29
CA LYS A 296 0.22 42.64 -16.48
C LYS A 296 1.40 42.31 -17.39
N ARG A 297 2.10 41.19 -17.14
CA ARG A 297 3.21 40.73 -17.99
C ARG A 297 2.75 40.48 -19.43
N PHE A 298 1.58 39.87 -19.59
CA PHE A 298 1.00 39.63 -20.90
C PHE A 298 0.70 40.94 -21.65
N LEU A 299 0.04 41.90 -21.01
CA LEU A 299 -0.25 43.21 -21.62
C LEU A 299 1.04 43.98 -21.94
N GLN A 300 2.03 43.93 -21.04
CA GLN A 300 3.35 44.54 -21.28
C GLN A 300 4.04 43.93 -22.49
N MET A 301 3.97 42.61 -22.66
CA MET A 301 4.55 41.94 -23.81
C MET A 301 3.84 42.31 -25.13
N LEU A 302 2.53 42.57 -25.11
CA LEU A 302 1.82 43.08 -26.28
C LEU A 302 2.29 44.50 -26.64
N LEU A 303 2.49 45.37 -25.65
CA LEU A 303 3.02 46.72 -25.85
C LEU A 303 4.45 46.70 -26.37
N ASP A 304 5.34 45.91 -25.74
CA ASP A 304 6.76 45.83 -26.09
C ASP A 304 7.00 45.29 -27.51
N LYS A 305 6.06 44.48 -28.01
CA LYS A 305 6.08 43.94 -29.37
C LYS A 305 5.29 44.79 -30.37
N GLU A 306 4.76 45.93 -29.94
CA GLU A 306 3.94 46.83 -30.76
C GLU A 306 2.72 46.11 -31.37
N LEU A 307 2.17 45.14 -30.63
CA LEU A 307 1.03 44.33 -31.06
C LEU A 307 -0.33 44.95 -30.71
N ILE A 308 -0.32 45.95 -29.83
CA ILE A 308 -1.44 46.83 -29.54
C ILE A 308 -0.91 48.27 -29.49
N GLU A 309 -1.72 49.21 -29.98
CA GLU A 309 -1.52 50.64 -29.79
C GLU A 309 -2.52 51.13 -28.75
N VAL A 310 -2.05 51.94 -27.80
CA VAL A 310 -2.85 52.37 -26.65
C VAL A 310 -2.95 53.88 -26.56
N GLU A 311 -4.09 54.35 -26.06
CA GLU A 311 -4.32 55.77 -25.82
C GLU A 311 -3.47 56.26 -24.62
N PRO A 312 -3.15 57.56 -24.51
CA PRO A 312 -2.40 58.11 -23.38
C PRO A 312 -3.04 57.88 -22.00
N THR A 313 -4.32 57.51 -21.96
CA THR A 313 -5.07 57.19 -20.74
C THR A 313 -4.97 55.71 -20.34
N PHE A 314 -4.22 54.89 -21.07
CA PHE A 314 -4.10 53.46 -20.79
C PHE A 314 -3.27 53.19 -19.53
N GLU A 315 -3.92 52.64 -18.51
CA GLU A 315 -3.30 52.25 -17.24
C GLU A 315 -3.16 50.72 -17.20
N ILE A 316 -1.91 50.23 -17.36
CA ILE A 316 -1.63 48.80 -17.49
C ILE A 316 -2.04 47.98 -16.26
N ASP A 317 -1.95 48.56 -15.07
CA ASP A 317 -2.32 47.92 -13.81
C ASP A 317 -3.84 47.69 -13.72
N GLU A 318 -4.63 48.71 -14.06
CA GLU A 318 -6.09 48.59 -14.12
C GLU A 318 -6.52 47.58 -15.19
N ALA A 319 -5.87 47.62 -16.35
CA ALA A 319 -6.15 46.67 -17.43
C ALA A 319 -5.83 45.22 -17.04
N ALA A 320 -4.75 45.01 -16.30
CA ALA A 320 -4.37 43.70 -15.80
C ALA A 320 -5.37 43.15 -14.77
N GLU A 321 -5.86 44.00 -13.85
CA GLU A 321 -6.89 43.61 -12.89
C GLU A 321 -8.21 43.23 -13.56
N GLN A 322 -8.65 44.04 -14.54
CA GLN A 322 -9.88 43.76 -15.29
C GLN A 322 -9.76 42.48 -16.13
N LEU A 323 -8.61 42.24 -16.75
CA LEU A 323 -8.33 41.02 -17.51
C LEU A 323 -8.34 39.78 -16.60
N ALA A 324 -7.67 39.86 -15.45
CA ALA A 324 -7.64 38.82 -14.44
C ALA A 324 -9.05 38.49 -13.90
N ALA A 325 -9.87 39.53 -13.66
CA ALA A 325 -11.24 39.38 -13.19
C ALA A 325 -12.17 38.75 -14.24
N ALA A 326 -11.96 39.04 -15.52
CA ALA A 326 -12.83 38.58 -16.61
C ALA A 326 -12.69 37.07 -16.92
N ARG A 327 -11.60 36.40 -16.48
CA ARG A 327 -11.34 34.96 -16.67
C ARG A 327 -11.61 34.48 -18.11
N LEU A 328 -11.12 35.24 -19.09
CA LEU A 328 -11.43 35.02 -20.49
C LEU A 328 -10.68 33.80 -21.04
N SER A 329 -11.37 33.03 -21.88
CA SER A 329 -10.70 32.04 -22.74
C SER A 329 -9.81 32.77 -23.77
N PRO A 330 -8.71 32.18 -24.24
CA PRO A 330 -7.85 32.79 -25.27
C PRO A 330 -8.61 33.31 -26.50
N ARG A 331 -9.65 32.60 -26.95
CA ARG A 331 -10.50 33.01 -28.09
C ARG A 331 -11.34 34.27 -27.87
N ARG A 332 -11.54 34.68 -26.61
CA ARG A 332 -12.29 35.90 -26.24
C ARG A 332 -11.37 37.06 -25.90
N LEU A 333 -10.06 36.82 -25.90
CA LEU A 333 -9.07 37.81 -25.51
C LEU A 333 -8.94 38.93 -26.55
N ILE A 334 -8.93 38.59 -27.85
CA ILE A 334 -8.95 39.62 -28.91
C ILE A 334 -10.20 40.48 -28.80
N GLY A 335 -11.37 39.86 -28.64
CA GLY A 335 -12.63 40.61 -28.48
C GLY A 335 -12.55 41.59 -27.30
N TRP A 336 -12.02 41.14 -26.16
CA TRP A 336 -11.84 42.02 -25.00
C TRP A 336 -10.83 43.16 -25.26
N LEU A 337 -9.71 42.89 -25.95
CA LEU A 337 -8.75 43.92 -26.32
C LEU A 337 -9.38 44.96 -27.25
N MET A 338 -10.18 44.51 -28.23
CA MET A 338 -10.88 45.39 -29.17
C MET A 338 -12.02 46.19 -28.52
N ASP A 339 -12.65 45.65 -27.47
CA ASP A 339 -13.77 46.30 -26.78
C ASP A 339 -13.31 47.34 -25.74
N ARG A 340 -12.00 47.38 -25.41
CA ARG A 340 -11.43 48.39 -24.50
C ARG A 340 -11.29 49.75 -25.19
N ARG A 341 -11.76 50.79 -24.52
CA ARG A 341 -11.78 52.16 -25.06
C ARG A 341 -10.42 52.85 -25.09
N ASP A 342 -9.48 52.36 -24.30
CA ASP A 342 -8.12 52.89 -24.15
C ASP A 342 -7.08 52.10 -24.97
N ILE A 343 -7.53 51.14 -25.78
CA ILE A 343 -6.73 50.48 -26.82
C ILE A 343 -7.20 51.03 -28.17
N ALA A 344 -6.30 51.71 -28.88
CA ALA A 344 -6.60 52.38 -30.15
C ALA A 344 -6.67 51.38 -31.30
N GLU A 345 -5.66 50.50 -31.41
CA GLU A 345 -5.58 49.48 -32.45
C GLU A 345 -4.99 48.16 -31.91
N VAL A 346 -5.39 47.04 -32.50
CA VAL A 346 -4.92 45.68 -32.18
C VAL A 346 -4.37 45.05 -33.45
N PHE A 347 -3.07 44.77 -33.49
CA PHE A 347 -2.36 44.26 -34.67
C PHE A 347 -2.05 42.76 -34.61
N VAL A 348 -2.41 42.09 -33.51
CA VAL A 348 -2.08 40.68 -33.28
C VAL A 348 -3.10 39.74 -33.94
N SER A 349 -2.61 38.74 -34.68
CA SER A 349 -3.45 37.64 -35.17
C SER A 349 -3.79 36.64 -34.06
N ASP A 350 -4.87 35.87 -34.23
CA ASP A 350 -5.22 34.79 -33.29
C ASP A 350 -4.06 33.81 -33.07
N ASP A 351 -3.33 33.46 -34.12
CA ASP A 351 -2.23 32.49 -34.05
C ASP A 351 -1.02 33.03 -33.28
N GLU A 352 -0.66 34.31 -33.49
CA GLU A 352 0.40 34.99 -32.73
C GLU A 352 0.02 35.15 -31.26
N LEU A 353 -1.24 35.50 -30.98
CA LEU A 353 -1.75 35.61 -29.62
C LEU A 353 -1.65 34.28 -28.87
N MET A 354 -2.04 33.18 -29.53
CA MET A 354 -1.93 31.84 -28.98
C MET A 354 -0.48 31.40 -28.77
N ALA A 355 0.45 31.84 -29.63
CA ALA A 355 1.87 31.59 -29.45
C ALA A 355 2.44 32.34 -28.23
N LEU A 356 1.99 33.58 -28.01
CA LEU A 356 2.39 34.39 -26.84
C LEU A 356 1.84 33.84 -25.53
N ILE A 357 0.58 33.40 -25.50
CA ILE A 357 -0.03 32.76 -24.33
C ILE A 357 0.68 31.45 -23.95
N LYS A 358 1.24 30.73 -24.93
CA LYS A 358 2.02 29.51 -24.69
C LYS A 358 3.45 29.77 -24.19
N ALA A 359 3.96 30.99 -24.40
CA ALA A 359 5.32 31.38 -24.00
C ALA A 359 5.35 31.97 -22.58
N LEU A 360 4.20 32.39 -22.06
CA LEU A 360 3.93 32.70 -20.66
C LEU A 360 3.49 31.44 -19.92
#